data_AF-A0A7D9HNT2-F1
#
_entry.id   AF-A0A7D9HNT2-F1
#
_cell.length_a   1.000
_cell.length_b   1.000
_cell.length_c   1.000
_cell.angle_alpha   90.00
_cell.angle_beta   90.00
_cell.angle_gamma   90.00
#
_symmetry.space_group_name_H-M   'P 1'
#
loop_
_entity.id
_entity.type
_entity.pdbx_description
1 polymer ?
#
loop_
_entity_poly.entity_id
_entity_poly.type
_entity_poly.pdbx_seq_one_letter_code
_entity_poly.pdbx_strand_id
1 'polypeptide(L)'
;MEGYRAQNCHGVLRPASLIAQLPMINESFQTGMQQCAAEFFLDFTRALDITSLDYCDKGIVPSHCDTSFLNSFQFSLRSEVKCLLCGDISKSTTKETLLPLPVKK
;
A
#
# COMPACT_ATOMS: atom_id res chain seq x y z
N MET A 1 18.32 -6.93 -43.85
CA MET A 1 16.95 -6.40 -43.79
C MET A 1 15.99 -7.58 -43.83
N GLU A 2 15.73 -8.14 -42.66
CA GLU A 2 14.57 -8.99 -42.34
C GLU A 2 14.34 -8.63 -40.86
N GLY A 3 13.34 -7.82 -40.53
CA GLY A 3 11.96 -8.27 -40.44
C GLY A 3 11.63 -8.70 -39.00
N TYR A 4 11.99 -7.90 -37.99
CA TYR A 4 11.52 -8.11 -36.61
C TYR A 4 10.01 -7.83 -36.55
N ARG A 5 9.22 -8.85 -36.86
CA ARG A 5 7.83 -8.93 -36.41
C ARG A 5 7.87 -9.23 -34.92
N ALA A 6 7.73 -8.19 -34.10
CA ALA A 6 7.31 -8.35 -32.72
C ALA A 6 5.90 -8.98 -32.74
N GLN A 7 5.83 -10.29 -32.58
CA GLN A 7 4.58 -10.98 -32.28
C GLN A 7 4.14 -10.52 -30.89
N ASN A 8 3.01 -9.82 -30.85
CA ASN A 8 2.28 -9.48 -29.62
C ASN A 8 1.86 -10.78 -28.91
N CYS A 9 2.75 -11.31 -28.07
CA CYS A 9 2.35 -12.25 -27.03
C CYS A 9 1.80 -11.42 -25.86
N HIS A 10 0.51 -11.54 -25.56
CA HIS A 10 -0.07 -11.17 -24.28
C HIS A 10 0.51 -12.08 -23.19
N GLY A 11 1.80 -11.93 -22.90
CA GLY A 11 2.54 -12.75 -21.96
C GLY A 11 2.21 -12.34 -20.52
N VAL A 12 1.99 -13.33 -19.66
CA VAL A 12 1.97 -13.12 -18.21
C VAL A 12 3.35 -12.59 -17.80
N LEU A 13 3.42 -11.31 -17.45
CA LEU A 13 4.64 -10.72 -16.89
C LEU A 13 4.84 -11.31 -15.49
N ARG A 14 5.90 -12.09 -15.30
CA ARG A 14 6.34 -12.49 -13.96
C ARG A 14 7.01 -11.29 -13.32
N PRO A 15 6.50 -10.77 -12.19
CA PRO A 15 7.03 -9.57 -11.57
C PRO A 15 8.29 -9.90 -10.73
N ALA A 16 9.34 -10.43 -11.39
CA ALA A 16 10.54 -10.92 -10.73
C ALA A 16 11.20 -9.84 -9.85
N SER A 17 11.20 -8.59 -10.31
CA SER A 17 11.70 -7.45 -9.54
C SER A 17 10.89 -7.20 -8.27
N LEU A 18 9.55 -7.35 -8.31
CA LEU A 18 8.73 -7.20 -7.11
C LEU A 18 8.95 -8.37 -6.13
N ILE A 19 9.05 -9.60 -6.66
CA ILE A 19 9.30 -10.80 -5.84
C ILE A 19 10.62 -10.66 -5.06
N ALA A 20 11.65 -10.12 -5.70
CA ALA A 20 12.94 -9.85 -5.05
C ALA A 20 12.85 -8.78 -3.93
N GLN A 21 11.86 -7.89 -3.98
CA GLN A 21 11.65 -6.82 -3.00
C GLN A 21 10.67 -7.22 -1.88
N LEU A 22 10.05 -8.40 -1.93
CA LEU A 22 9.15 -8.86 -0.86
C LEU A 22 9.75 -8.78 0.55
N PRO A 23 11.03 -9.08 0.81
CA PRO A 23 11.61 -8.96 2.15
C PRO A 23 11.60 -7.54 2.70
N MET A 24 11.74 -6.54 1.81
CA MET A 24 11.69 -5.12 2.17
C MET A 24 10.27 -4.69 2.56
N ILE A 25 9.25 -5.42 2.10
CA ILE A 25 7.85 -5.20 2.45
C ILE A 25 7.53 -5.97 3.73
N ASN A 26 7.68 -7.29 3.68
CA ASN A 26 7.54 -8.22 4.80
C ASN A 26 8.14 -9.59 4.39
N GLU A 27 9.08 -10.10 5.19
CA GLU A 27 9.76 -11.38 4.92
C GLU A 27 8.81 -12.58 4.81
N SER A 28 7.64 -12.53 5.46
CA SER A 28 6.64 -13.60 5.44
C SER A 28 6.10 -13.91 4.03
N PHE A 29 6.13 -12.93 3.12
CA PHE A 29 5.62 -13.10 1.75
C PHE A 29 6.53 -13.95 0.85
N GLN A 30 7.76 -14.27 1.28
CA GLN A 30 8.66 -15.15 0.51
C GLN A 30 8.49 -16.64 0.78
N THR A 31 7.54 -17.03 1.61
CA THR A 31 7.32 -18.43 2.01
C THR A 31 6.84 -19.34 0.89
N GLY A 32 6.43 -18.79 -0.26
CA GLY A 32 5.87 -19.56 -1.38
C GLY A 32 4.45 -20.08 -1.13
N MET A 33 3.85 -19.73 0.02
CA MET A 33 2.50 -20.10 0.41
C MET A 33 1.48 -19.03 0.00
N GLN A 34 0.21 -19.40 -0.06
CA GLN A 34 -0.87 -18.41 -0.22
C GLN A 34 -0.95 -17.51 1.01
N GLN A 35 -1.17 -16.21 0.80
CA GLN A 35 -1.17 -15.17 1.83
C GLN A 35 -2.41 -14.27 1.70
N CYS A 36 -2.69 -13.48 2.74
CA CYS A 36 -3.78 -12.53 2.75
C CYS A 36 -3.47 -11.32 1.87
N ALA A 37 -4.30 -11.05 0.85
CA ALA A 37 -4.12 -9.92 -0.06
C ALA A 37 -4.28 -8.56 0.65
N ALA A 38 -5.16 -8.48 1.66
CA ALA A 38 -5.37 -7.25 2.43
C ALA A 38 -4.15 -6.89 3.28
N GLU A 39 -3.53 -7.88 3.93
CA GLU A 39 -2.29 -7.68 4.69
C GLU A 39 -1.14 -7.29 3.77
N PHE A 40 -0.99 -7.96 2.62
CA PHE A 40 0.00 -7.58 1.62
C PHE A 40 -0.17 -6.13 1.16
N PHE A 41 -1.39 -5.69 0.86
CA PHE A 41 -1.65 -4.31 0.43
C PHE A 41 -1.29 -3.29 1.52
N LEU A 42 -1.60 -3.58 2.78
CA LEU A 42 -1.25 -2.72 3.92
C LEU A 42 0.27 -2.58 4.08
N ASP A 43 1.01 -3.68 4.07
CA ASP A 43 2.46 -3.63 4.22
C ASP A 43 3.13 -3.02 2.99
N PHE A 44 2.63 -3.32 1.79
CA PHE A 44 3.13 -2.74 0.54
C PHE A 44 2.96 -1.23 0.50
N THR A 45 1.77 -0.72 0.84
CA THR A 45 1.51 0.73 0.86
C THR A 45 2.36 1.45 1.90
N ARG A 46 2.57 0.85 3.08
CA ARG A 46 3.48 1.38 4.11
C ARG A 46 4.92 1.43 3.62
N ALA A 47 5.43 0.35 3.03
CA ALA A 47 6.78 0.28 2.50
C ALA A 47 7.00 1.30 1.37
N LEU A 48 5.99 1.48 0.51
CA LEU A 48 6.00 2.47 -0.56
C LEU A 48 6.07 3.90 -0.02
N ASP A 49 5.27 4.23 1.00
CA ASP A 49 5.27 5.55 1.65
C ASP A 49 6.64 5.86 2.27
N ILE A 50 7.18 4.94 3.09
CA ILE A 50 8.51 5.09 3.72
C ILE A 50 9.61 5.25 2.66
N THR A 51 9.64 4.39 1.65
CA THR A 51 10.69 4.41 0.62
C THR A 51 10.60 5.67 -0.23
N SER A 52 9.39 6.14 -0.53
CA SER A 52 9.19 7.37 -1.29
C SER A 52 9.71 8.59 -0.55
N LEU A 53 9.46 8.68 0.76
CA LEU A 53 9.95 9.77 1.61
C LEU A 53 11.48 9.76 1.65
N ASP A 54 12.09 8.60 1.91
CA ASP A 54 13.54 8.44 1.89
C ASP A 54 14.17 8.83 0.54
N TYR A 55 13.51 8.48 -0.57
CA TYR A 55 14.01 8.80 -1.91
C TYR A 55 13.84 10.27 -2.27
N CYS A 56 12.77 10.91 -1.78
CA CYS A 56 12.61 12.36 -1.87
C CYS A 56 13.71 13.07 -1.06
N ASP A 57 13.96 12.64 0.18
CA ASP A 57 14.97 13.24 1.05
C ASP A 57 16.40 13.07 0.51
N LYS A 58 16.68 11.94 -0.17
CA LYS A 58 17.96 11.67 -0.85
C LYS A 58 18.07 12.35 -2.22
N GLY A 59 17.04 13.03 -2.71
CA GLY A 59 17.01 13.65 -4.03
C GLY A 59 17.02 12.65 -5.20
N ILE A 60 16.68 11.38 -4.95
CA ILE A 60 16.53 10.35 -5.97
C ILE A 60 15.25 10.60 -6.78
N VAL A 61 14.16 10.93 -6.07
CA VAL A 61 12.94 11.41 -6.70
C VAL A 61 13.05 12.93 -6.85
N PRO A 62 12.97 13.47 -8.08
CA PRO A 62 13.02 14.91 -8.28
C PRO A 62 11.86 15.61 -7.55
N SER A 63 12.12 16.78 -6.96
CA SER A 63 11.13 17.54 -6.19
C SER A 63 9.90 18.00 -6.99
N HIS A 64 9.96 17.96 -8.33
CA HIS A 64 8.85 18.26 -9.23
C HIS A 64 8.00 17.03 -9.58
N CYS A 65 8.41 15.84 -9.14
CA CYS A 65 7.65 14.61 -9.37
C CYS A 65 6.48 14.56 -8.38
N ASP A 66 5.26 14.40 -8.88
CA ASP A 66 4.07 14.32 -8.04
C ASP A 66 3.95 12.95 -7.36
N THR A 67 4.08 12.93 -6.04
CA THR A 67 3.92 11.74 -5.20
C THR A 67 2.56 11.70 -4.50
N SER A 68 1.63 12.58 -4.86
CA SER A 68 0.29 12.65 -4.27
C SER A 68 -0.49 11.33 -4.36
N PHE A 69 -0.21 10.50 -5.37
CA PHE A 69 -0.84 9.21 -5.57
C PHE A 69 -0.68 8.25 -4.37
N LEU A 70 0.36 8.43 -3.55
CA LEU A 70 0.59 7.65 -2.33
C LEU A 70 -0.51 7.87 -1.29
N ASN A 71 -1.15 9.04 -1.32
CA ASN A 71 -2.26 9.38 -0.45
C ASN A 71 -3.62 8.95 -1.00
N SER A 72 -3.70 8.46 -2.24
CA SER A 72 -4.97 8.11 -2.90
C SER A 72 -5.74 6.99 -2.20
N PHE A 73 -5.06 6.17 -1.40
CA PHE A 73 -5.67 5.06 -0.66
C PHE A 73 -5.94 5.39 0.81
N GLN A 74 -5.55 6.58 1.27
CA GLN A 74 -5.75 6.99 2.65
C GLN A 74 -7.09 7.71 2.82
N PHE A 75 -7.77 7.44 3.92
CA PHE A 75 -8.97 8.16 4.33
C PHE A 75 -8.89 8.52 5.82
N SER A 76 -9.63 9.55 6.22
CA SER A 76 -9.74 9.93 7.63
C SER A 76 -10.89 9.22 8.30
N LEU A 77 -10.60 8.44 9.33
CA LEU A 77 -11.60 7.83 10.20
C LEU A 77 -11.77 8.71 11.45
N ARG A 78 -12.97 9.25 11.63
CA ARG A 78 -13.32 9.99 12.85
C ARG A 78 -14.08 9.06 13.79
N SER A 79 -13.51 8.85 14.97
CA SER A 79 -14.08 8.02 16.02
C SER A 79 -14.56 8.91 17.18
N GLU A 80 -15.71 8.57 17.75
CA GLU A 80 -16.26 9.28 18.90
C GLU A 80 -16.59 8.27 20.01
N VAL A 81 -16.12 8.54 21.23
CA VAL A 81 -16.42 7.72 22.41
C VAL A 81 -17.20 8.58 23.38
N LYS A 82 -18.43 8.16 23.68
CA LYS A 82 -19.30 8.83 24.64
C LYS A 82 -19.25 8.11 25.99
N CYS A 83 -18.87 8.83 27.05
CA CYS A 83 -19.00 8.34 28.40
C CYS A 83 -20.49 8.30 28.80
N LEU A 84 -20.98 7.13 29.19
CA LEU A 84 -22.38 6.96 29.59
C LEU A 84 -22.68 7.54 30.99
N LEU A 85 -21.66 7.79 31.81
CA LEU A 85 -21.81 8.29 33.18
C LEU A 85 -21.88 9.82 33.24
N CYS A 86 -20.95 10.52 32.58
CA CYS A 86 -20.89 12.00 32.59
C CYS A 86 -21.41 12.64 31.29
N GLY A 87 -21.66 11.84 30.23
CA GLY A 87 -22.12 12.35 28.94
C GLY A 87 -21.02 12.96 28.06
N ASP A 88 -19.78 13.05 28.55
CA ASP A 88 -18.64 13.59 27.81
C ASP A 88 -18.35 12.78 26.54
N ILE A 89 -17.95 13.49 25.48
CA ILE A 89 -17.59 12.89 24.20
C ILE A 89 -16.12 13.18 23.91
N SER A 90 -15.31 12.13 23.83
CA SER A 90 -13.95 12.22 23.27
C SER A 90 -14.00 11.91 21.78
N LYS A 91 -13.21 12.66 21.00
CA LYS A 91 -13.13 12.53 19.55
C LYS A 91 -11.69 12.27 19.15
N SER A 92 -11.48 11.33 18.24
CA SER A 92 -10.18 11.10 17.62
C SER A 92 -10.35 11.04 16.11
N THR A 93 -9.30 11.41 15.39
CA THR A 93 -9.23 11.26 13.93
C THR A 93 -7.94 10.53 13.61
N THR A 94 -8.05 9.40 12.93
CA THR A 94 -6.92 8.62 12.43
C THR A 94 -6.92 8.65 10.91
N LYS A 95 -5.75 8.46 10.31
CA LYS A 95 -5.62 8.18 8.88
C LYS A 95 -5.48 6.68 8.71
N GLU A 96 -6.32 6.10 7.87
CA GLU A 96 -6.40 4.67 7.64
C GLU A 96 -6.28 4.38 6.14
N THR A 97 -5.76 3.21 5.80
CA THR A 97 -5.69 2.70 4.41
C THR A 97 -6.67 1.54 4.19
N LEU A 98 -7.24 0.99 5.27
CA LEU A 98 -8.15 -0.14 5.20
C LEU A 98 -9.29 0.00 6.22
N LEU A 99 -10.52 -0.24 5.78
CA LEU A 99 -11.70 -0.28 6.64
C LEU A 99 -12.27 -1.70 6.66
N PRO A 100 -12.03 -2.50 7.72
CA PRO A 100 -12.59 -3.84 7.81
C PRO A 100 -14.11 -3.74 8.02
N LEU A 101 -14.88 -4.17 7.02
CA LEU A 101 -16.33 -4.18 7.09
C LEU A 101 -16.81 -5.56 7.60
N PRO A 102 -17.55 -5.62 8.71
CA PRO A 102 -18.12 -6.88 9.18
C PRO A 102 -19.20 -7.33 8.19
N VAL A 103 -18.97 -8.45 7.52
CA VAL A 103 -20.01 -9.10 6.72
C VAL A 103 -20.91 -9.87 7.66
N LYS A 104 -22.17 -9.45 7.79
CA LYS A 104 -23.19 -10.27 8.44
C LYS A 104 -23.45 -11.47 7.53
N LYS A 105 -23.23 -12.67 8.06
CA LYS A 105 -23.60 -13.92 7.37
C LYS A 105 -25.11 -14.11 7.37
#